data_AF-A0A1H3Y110-F1
#
_entry.id   AF-A0A1H3Y110-F1
#
_cell.length_a   1.000
_cell.length_b   1.000
_cell.length_c   1.000
_cell.angle_alpha   90.00
_cell.angle_beta   90.00
_cell.angle_gamma   90.00
#
_symmetry.space_group_name_H-M   'P 1'
#
loop_
_entity.id
_entity.type
_entity.pdbx_description
1 polymer ?
#
loop_
_entity_poly.entity_id
_entity_poly.type
_entity_poly.pdbx_seq_one_letter_code
_entity_poly.pdbx_strand_id
1 'polypeptide(L)'
;MKQLTDVMPIELQEVFQSACYDDLAVCAMKFPGSDIYFDFLITLEDGEQTETQVWQLQVKNCPDCKIDMDNIGGDFYFYSDHYLISAVLGPNIELYFKKPAANPEALVADIYKIHKYVLEDHIVLEKYINGDNLLNICTSAFGLFAKGPKTILKYYFECLEKANMSPYYYDNNFQKDQDAEKKGPEAIDFKLAVLGGIYFVGEKFTFIRLDKKEPKRRWRWLWF
;
A
#
# COMPACT_ATOMS: atom_id res chain seq x y z
N MET A 1 8.47 6.34 9.28
CA MET A 1 7.66 5.11 9.38
C MET A 1 7.18 4.97 10.80
N LYS A 2 5.86 4.99 11.01
CA LYS A 2 5.24 4.83 12.33
C LYS A 2 4.25 3.68 12.29
N GLN A 3 4.57 2.61 13.00
CA GLN A 3 3.71 1.42 13.13
C GLN A 3 2.62 1.66 14.19
N LEU A 4 1.45 1.06 13.98
CA LEU A 4 0.31 1.05 14.89
C LEU A 4 0.16 -0.35 15.48
N THR A 5 -0.12 -0.43 16.78
CA THR A 5 -0.29 -1.71 17.50
C THR A 5 -1.74 -2.02 17.83
N ASP A 6 -2.61 -1.01 17.92
CA ASP A 6 -3.95 -1.15 18.51
C ASP A 6 -5.07 -1.17 17.46
N VAL A 7 -4.79 -1.69 16.25
CA VAL A 7 -5.76 -1.77 15.15
C VAL A 7 -6.49 -3.11 15.14
N MET A 8 -5.79 -4.21 15.44
CA MET A 8 -6.39 -5.54 15.51
C MET A 8 -7.12 -5.74 16.86
N PRO A 9 -8.28 -6.43 16.88
CA PRO A 9 -8.89 -6.87 18.12
C PRO A 9 -7.94 -7.77 18.92
N ILE A 10 -7.98 -7.66 20.25
CA ILE A 10 -7.11 -8.44 21.16
C ILE A 10 -7.22 -9.95 20.87
N GLU A 11 -8.43 -10.47 20.64
CA GLU A 11 -8.65 -11.89 20.30
C GLU A 11 -7.84 -12.32 19.06
N LEU A 12 -7.77 -11.47 18.05
CA LEU A 12 -7.01 -11.77 16.83
C LEU A 12 -5.50 -11.62 17.04
N GLN A 13 -5.08 -10.64 17.85
CA GLN A 13 -3.68 -10.47 18.23
C GLN A 13 -3.15 -11.68 18.99
N GLU A 14 -3.93 -12.20 19.95
CA GLU A 14 -3.60 -13.40 20.72
C GLU A 14 -3.47 -14.63 19.83
N VAL A 15 -4.30 -14.73 18.77
CA VAL A 15 -4.21 -15.79 17.77
C VAL A 15 -2.87 -15.74 17.02
N PHE A 16 -2.47 -14.59 16.48
CA PHE A 16 -1.18 -14.46 15.77
C PHE A 16 0.05 -14.63 16.68
N GLN A 17 -0.10 -14.38 17.99
CA GLN A 17 0.97 -14.57 18.98
C GLN A 17 0.97 -15.97 19.60
N SER A 18 -0.01 -16.81 19.27
CA SER A 18 -0.16 -18.15 19.83
C SER A 18 0.92 -19.09 19.28
N ALA A 19 1.44 -19.97 20.14
CA ALA A 19 2.29 -21.07 19.70
C ALA A 19 1.54 -22.11 18.84
N CYS A 20 0.20 -22.07 18.86
CA CYS A 20 -0.65 -22.94 18.05
C CYS A 20 -0.96 -22.34 16.68
N TYR A 21 -0.49 -21.13 16.35
CA TYR A 21 -0.69 -20.53 15.03
C TYR A 21 0.11 -21.29 13.98
N ASP A 22 -0.59 -21.80 12.96
CA ASP A 22 0.01 -22.55 11.86
C ASP A 22 0.02 -21.73 10.57
N ASP A 23 -1.16 -21.42 10.03
CA ASP A 23 -1.27 -20.81 8.70
C ASP A 23 -2.41 -19.79 8.56
N LEU A 24 -2.28 -18.91 7.56
CA LEU A 24 -3.29 -17.97 7.11
C LEU A 24 -3.53 -18.13 5.60
N ALA A 25 -4.79 -18.39 5.25
CA ALA A 25 -5.23 -18.50 3.86
C ALA A 25 -6.23 -17.38 3.49
N VAL A 26 -6.10 -16.84 2.29
CA VAL A 26 -7.07 -15.86 1.76
C VAL A 26 -8.28 -16.60 1.17
N CYS A 27 -9.47 -16.29 1.66
CA CYS A 27 -10.71 -16.94 1.24
C CYS A 27 -11.41 -16.19 0.12
N ALA A 28 -11.59 -14.87 0.28
CA ALA A 28 -12.32 -14.05 -0.68
C ALA A 28 -11.96 -12.57 -0.56
N MET A 29 -12.21 -11.83 -1.64
CA MET A 29 -12.12 -10.37 -1.63
C MET A 29 -13.31 -9.75 -2.37
N LYS A 30 -13.85 -8.66 -1.83
CA LYS A 30 -15.01 -7.94 -2.39
C LYS A 30 -14.74 -6.44 -2.38
N PHE A 31 -15.24 -5.74 -3.39
CA PHE A 31 -15.02 -4.30 -3.60
C PHE A 31 -16.35 -3.52 -3.69
N PRO A 32 -17.10 -3.37 -2.58
CA PRO A 32 -18.32 -2.58 -2.61
C PRO A 32 -18.01 -1.07 -2.66
N GLY A 33 -17.96 -0.51 -3.86
CA GLY A 33 -17.67 0.91 -4.07
C GLY A 33 -16.20 1.23 -3.77
N SER A 34 -15.96 2.13 -2.83
CA SER A 34 -14.60 2.49 -2.37
C SER A 34 -14.10 1.60 -1.24
N ASP A 35 -14.91 0.68 -0.73
CA ASP A 35 -14.51 -0.18 0.40
C ASP A 35 -13.95 -1.52 -0.10
N ILE A 36 -13.14 -2.18 0.72
CA ILE A 36 -12.65 -3.55 0.49
C ILE A 36 -13.05 -4.44 1.65
N TYR A 37 -13.60 -5.61 1.35
CA TYR A 37 -13.78 -6.70 2.30
C TYR A 37 -12.84 -7.85 1.94
N PHE A 38 -11.94 -8.17 2.85
CA PHE A 38 -10.92 -9.20 2.72
C PHE A 38 -11.19 -10.31 3.72
N ASP A 39 -11.69 -11.44 3.22
CA ASP A 39 -12.02 -12.62 4.01
C ASP A 39 -10.78 -13.53 4.04
N PHE A 40 -10.34 -13.93 5.23
CA PHE A 40 -9.20 -14.83 5.45
C PHE A 40 -9.53 -15.88 6.51
N LEU A 41 -8.85 -17.01 6.45
CA LEU A 41 -8.96 -18.13 7.36
C LEU A 41 -7.64 -18.30 8.10
N ILE A 42 -7.71 -18.48 9.41
CA ILE A 42 -6.57 -18.84 10.25
C ILE A 42 -6.76 -20.27 10.71
N THR A 43 -5.69 -21.07 10.59
CA THR A 43 -5.60 -22.43 11.12
C THR A 43 -4.76 -22.41 12.40
N LEU A 44 -5.29 -23.03 13.45
CA LEU A 44 -4.63 -23.25 14.73
C LEU A 44 -4.44 -24.75 14.94
N GLU A 45 -3.22 -25.17 15.25
CA GLU A 45 -2.88 -26.57 15.55
C GLU A 45 -2.38 -26.72 17.00
N ASP A 46 -3.07 -27.56 17.77
CA ASP A 46 -2.66 -27.98 19.12
C ASP A 46 -2.63 -29.52 19.19
N GLY A 47 -1.48 -30.09 18.86
CA GLY A 47 -1.29 -31.54 18.80
C GLY A 47 -2.12 -32.19 17.68
N GLU A 48 -3.15 -32.95 18.04
CA GLU A 48 -4.08 -33.59 17.08
C GLU A 48 -5.36 -32.75 16.85
N GLN A 49 -5.49 -31.59 17.49
CA GLN A 49 -6.66 -30.71 17.34
C GLN A 49 -6.36 -29.58 16.35
N THR A 50 -7.23 -29.42 15.37
CA THR A 50 -7.21 -28.31 14.42
C THR A 50 -8.45 -27.45 14.62
N GLU A 51 -8.25 -26.17 14.93
CA GLU A 51 -9.31 -25.15 14.92
C GLU A 51 -9.11 -24.23 13.72
N THR A 52 -10.20 -23.89 13.02
CA THR A 52 -10.18 -22.89 11.95
C THR A 52 -11.05 -21.70 12.33
N GLN A 53 -10.54 -20.49 12.13
CA GLN A 53 -11.29 -19.24 12.34
C GLN A 53 -11.44 -18.50 11.02
N VAL A 54 -12.63 -17.95 10.75
CA VAL A 54 -12.86 -17.16 9.54
C VAL A 54 -13.04 -15.70 9.93
N TRP A 55 -12.19 -14.85 9.39
CA TRP A 55 -12.16 -13.42 9.68
C TRP A 55 -12.38 -12.61 8.42
N GLN A 56 -12.92 -11.41 8.59
CA GLN A 56 -13.04 -10.40 7.54
C GLN A 56 -12.38 -9.12 8.01
N LEU A 57 -11.41 -8.62 7.24
CA LEU A 57 -10.92 -7.26 7.32
C LEU A 57 -11.79 -6.39 6.40
N GLN A 58 -12.44 -5.39 6.98
CA GLN A 58 -13.12 -4.33 6.26
C GLN A 58 -12.24 -3.08 6.21
N VAL A 59 -11.90 -2.64 5.01
CA VAL A 59 -11.16 -1.41 4.72
C VAL A 59 -12.15 -0.37 4.20
N LYS A 60 -12.30 0.75 4.92
CA LYS A 60 -13.15 1.87 4.50
C LYS A 60 -12.38 2.88 3.67
N ASN A 61 -13.00 3.32 2.58
CA ASN A 61 -12.45 4.28 1.62
C ASN A 61 -10.99 3.94 1.25
N CYS A 62 -10.82 2.91 0.43
CA CYS A 62 -9.53 2.38 0.01
C CYS A 62 -9.11 2.96 -1.35
N PRO A 63 -8.29 4.02 -1.39
CA PRO A 63 -7.81 4.62 -2.63
C PRO A 63 -6.78 3.78 -3.39
N ASP A 64 -6.04 2.89 -2.70
CA ASP A 64 -5.02 2.05 -3.33
C ASP A 64 -4.85 0.73 -2.58
N CYS A 65 -4.65 -0.36 -3.34
CA CYS A 65 -4.35 -1.68 -2.81
C CYS A 65 -3.49 -2.48 -3.79
N LYS A 66 -2.76 -3.46 -3.27
CA LYS A 66 -2.07 -4.50 -4.07
C LYS A 66 -2.44 -5.86 -3.49
N ILE A 67 -2.59 -6.82 -4.40
CA ILE A 67 -2.85 -8.21 -4.05
C ILE A 67 -1.78 -9.06 -4.72
N ASP A 68 -1.03 -9.79 -3.91
CA ASP A 68 0.00 -10.72 -4.34
C ASP A 68 -0.22 -12.03 -3.58
N MET A 69 -1.01 -12.91 -4.19
CA MET A 69 -1.45 -14.17 -3.57
C MET A 69 -0.30 -15.18 -3.42
N ASP A 70 0.80 -14.99 -4.16
CA ASP A 70 1.99 -15.84 -4.08
C ASP A 70 2.91 -15.45 -2.91
N ASN A 71 2.64 -14.33 -2.25
CA ASN A 71 3.41 -13.79 -1.15
C ASN A 71 2.51 -13.36 0.02
N ILE A 72 1.65 -14.27 0.50
CA ILE A 72 0.82 -14.00 1.66
C ILE A 72 1.70 -14.03 2.92
N GLY A 73 1.69 -12.95 3.69
CA GLY A 73 2.43 -12.88 4.96
C GLY A 73 1.72 -13.61 6.10
N GLY A 74 2.46 -13.93 7.15
CA GLY A 74 1.91 -14.60 8.34
C GLY A 74 1.30 -13.67 9.40
N ASP A 75 1.43 -12.34 9.26
CA ASP A 75 0.92 -11.37 10.22
C ASP A 75 0.56 -10.04 9.55
N PHE A 76 -0.34 -9.28 10.16
CA PHE A 76 -0.72 -7.94 9.72
C PHE A 76 0.13 -6.85 10.38
N TYR A 77 0.71 -5.99 9.55
CA TYR A 77 1.39 -4.78 10.00
C TYR A 77 0.59 -3.54 9.63
N PHE A 78 0.44 -2.61 10.58
CA PHE A 78 -0.31 -1.37 10.38
C PHE A 78 0.59 -0.16 10.52
N TYR A 79 0.39 0.84 9.66
CA TYR A 79 1.18 2.07 9.69
C TYR A 79 0.29 3.30 9.55
N SER A 80 0.62 4.37 10.29
CA SER A 80 0.05 5.71 10.10
C SER A 80 0.97 6.62 9.29
N ASP A 81 2.22 6.20 9.07
CA ASP A 81 3.21 6.91 8.26
C ASP A 81 4.01 5.89 7.46
N HIS A 82 3.80 5.88 6.15
CA HIS A 82 4.42 4.97 5.19
C HIS A 82 4.48 5.63 3.80
N TYR A 83 5.44 5.25 2.96
CA TYR A 83 5.57 5.83 1.61
C TYR A 83 4.36 5.50 0.71
N LEU A 84 3.71 4.35 0.92
CA LEU A 84 2.46 3.99 0.22
C LEU A 84 1.31 4.95 0.56
N ILE A 85 1.20 5.38 1.83
CA ILE A 85 0.23 6.40 2.24
C ILE A 85 0.58 7.74 1.60
N SER A 86 1.88 8.09 1.64
CA SER A 86 2.39 9.32 1.03
C SER A 86 2.21 9.35 -0.49
N ALA A 87 2.20 8.19 -1.15
CA ALA A 87 1.96 8.05 -2.58
C ALA A 87 0.51 8.36 -2.96
N VAL A 88 -0.44 8.07 -2.06
CA VAL A 88 -1.86 8.39 -2.24
C VAL A 88 -2.15 9.87 -1.97
N LEU A 89 -1.56 10.42 -0.90
CA LEU A 89 -1.83 11.79 -0.47
C LEU A 89 -1.02 12.85 -1.23
N GLY A 90 0.16 12.47 -1.74
CA GLY A 90 1.10 13.41 -2.35
C GLY A 90 0.65 13.89 -3.73
N PRO A 91 1.06 15.10 -4.14
CA PRO A 91 0.80 15.56 -5.49
C PRO A 91 1.51 14.68 -6.51
N ASN A 92 0.79 14.33 -7.58
CA ASN A 92 1.39 13.72 -8.76
C ASN A 92 2.09 14.81 -9.57
N ILE A 93 3.38 14.63 -9.77
CA ILE A 93 4.23 15.54 -10.54
C ILE A 93 4.97 14.77 -11.65
N GLU A 94 5.59 15.51 -12.55
CA GLU A 94 6.40 14.95 -13.63
C GLU A 94 7.88 15.20 -13.36
N LEU A 95 8.70 14.17 -13.55
CA LEU A 95 10.16 14.23 -13.42
C LEU A 95 10.78 14.21 -14.81
N TYR A 96 11.47 15.28 -15.18
CA TYR A 96 12.16 15.43 -16.45
C TYR A 96 13.68 15.48 -16.26
N PHE A 97 14.43 15.36 -17.36
CA PHE A 97 15.88 15.51 -17.41
C PHE A 97 16.33 16.17 -18.72
N LYS A 98 17.55 16.73 -18.74
CA LYS A 98 18.06 17.53 -19.88
C LYS A 98 19.37 17.03 -20.47
N LYS A 99 19.98 16.00 -19.90
CA LYS A 99 21.25 15.43 -20.37
C LYS A 99 21.19 13.91 -20.37
N PRO A 100 21.87 13.24 -21.32
CA PRO A 100 22.02 11.79 -21.28
C PRO A 100 22.87 11.36 -20.08
N ALA A 101 22.66 10.13 -19.62
CA ALA A 101 23.51 9.53 -18.60
C ALA A 101 24.92 9.27 -19.16
N ALA A 102 25.95 9.51 -18.34
CA ALA A 102 27.32 9.13 -18.70
C ALA A 102 27.51 7.60 -18.80
N ASN A 103 26.75 6.84 -18.00
CA ASN A 103 26.71 5.38 -17.99
C ASN A 103 25.26 4.92 -17.75
N PRO A 104 24.46 4.74 -18.82
CA PRO A 104 23.06 4.34 -18.72
C PRO A 104 22.84 3.02 -17.97
N GLU A 105 23.70 2.02 -18.15
CA GLU A 105 23.60 0.71 -17.52
C GLU A 105 23.79 0.79 -16.00
N ALA A 106 24.76 1.60 -15.55
CA ALA A 106 24.96 1.86 -14.12
C ALA A 106 23.77 2.59 -13.50
N LEU A 107 23.16 3.55 -14.22
CA LEU A 107 21.96 4.23 -13.77
C LEU A 107 20.77 3.27 -13.64
N VAL A 108 20.56 2.38 -14.62
CA VAL A 108 19.54 1.33 -14.55
C VAL A 108 19.73 0.50 -13.28
N ALA A 109 20.95 0.04 -13.01
CA ALA A 109 21.25 -0.75 -11.81
C ALA A 109 20.99 0.03 -10.51
N ASP A 110 21.37 1.30 -10.44
CA ASP A 110 21.10 2.16 -9.29
C ASP A 110 19.59 2.35 -9.05
N ILE A 111 18.80 2.51 -10.11
CA ILE A 111 17.34 2.64 -10.03
C ILE A 111 16.70 1.34 -9.53
N TYR A 112 17.08 0.18 -10.09
CA TYR A 112 16.58 -1.11 -9.59
C TYR A 112 16.91 -1.31 -8.11
N LYS A 113 18.13 -0.96 -7.72
CA LYS A 113 18.59 -1.10 -6.34
C LYS A 113 17.79 -0.22 -5.38
N ILE A 114 17.61 1.06 -5.69
CA ILE A 114 16.84 1.95 -4.81
C ILE A 114 15.37 1.57 -4.79
N HIS A 115 14.81 1.18 -5.93
CA HIS A 115 13.42 0.75 -6.03
C HIS A 115 13.16 -0.46 -5.14
N LYS A 116 13.98 -1.51 -5.27
CA LYS A 116 13.86 -2.72 -4.45
C LYS A 116 14.08 -2.44 -2.96
N TYR A 117 15.08 -1.64 -2.62
CA TYR A 117 15.44 -1.37 -1.23
C TYR A 117 14.43 -0.46 -0.51
N VAL A 118 13.84 0.51 -1.20
CA VAL A 118 12.95 1.51 -0.59
C VAL A 118 11.49 1.12 -0.72
N LEU A 119 11.10 0.50 -1.84
CA LEU A 119 9.70 0.21 -2.14
C LEU A 119 9.33 -1.27 -1.91
N GLU A 120 10.31 -2.10 -1.51
CA GLU A 120 10.12 -3.48 -1.01
C GLU A 120 9.14 -4.31 -1.88
N ASP A 121 9.22 -4.16 -3.20
CA ASP A 121 8.36 -4.81 -4.19
C ASP A 121 6.83 -4.50 -4.06
N HIS A 122 6.44 -3.56 -3.20
CA HIS A 122 5.04 -3.09 -3.09
C HIS A 122 4.59 -2.27 -4.30
N ILE A 123 5.53 -1.61 -4.98
CA ILE A 123 5.29 -0.89 -6.23
C ILE A 123 6.09 -1.60 -7.30
N VAL A 124 5.50 -1.87 -8.47
CA VAL A 124 6.27 -2.35 -9.62
C VAL A 124 7.04 -1.18 -10.24
N LEU A 125 8.24 -1.45 -10.75
CA LEU A 125 9.16 -0.43 -11.26
C LEU A 125 8.52 0.44 -12.34
N GLU A 126 7.76 -0.19 -13.20
CA GLU A 126 7.09 0.38 -14.35
C GLU A 126 5.91 1.29 -13.96
N LYS A 127 5.40 1.24 -12.71
CA LYS A 127 4.20 1.98 -12.29
C LYS A 127 4.32 3.49 -12.55
N TYR A 128 5.51 4.06 -12.37
CA TYR A 128 5.75 5.50 -12.51
C TYR A 128 6.74 5.87 -13.61
N ILE A 129 7.54 4.92 -14.08
CA ILE A 129 8.57 5.19 -15.10
C ILE A 129 7.90 5.34 -16.47
N ASN A 130 8.35 6.35 -17.22
CA ASN A 130 7.76 6.69 -18.50
C ASN A 130 8.30 5.81 -19.63
N GLY A 131 7.65 4.68 -19.89
CA GLY A 131 7.90 3.83 -21.04
C GLY A 131 8.26 2.40 -20.65
N ASP A 132 8.19 1.52 -21.64
CA ASP A 132 8.24 0.06 -21.41
C ASP A 132 9.66 -0.48 -21.23
N ASN A 133 10.68 0.37 -21.41
CA ASN A 133 12.09 -0.02 -21.31
C ASN A 133 12.90 1.08 -20.62
N LEU A 134 13.30 0.82 -19.38
CA LEU A 134 14.09 1.74 -18.56
C LEU A 134 15.43 2.11 -19.21
N LEU A 135 16.10 1.18 -19.88
CA LEU A 135 17.38 1.45 -20.55
C LEU A 135 17.20 2.46 -21.70
N ASN A 136 16.10 2.41 -22.43
CA ASN A 136 15.81 3.38 -23.49
C ASN A 136 15.67 4.81 -22.95
N ILE A 137 15.07 4.96 -21.76
CA ILE A 137 14.94 6.27 -21.10
C ILE A 137 16.33 6.73 -20.61
N CYS A 138 17.11 5.84 -20.00
CA CYS A 138 18.45 6.15 -19.50
C CYS A 138 19.45 6.52 -20.62
N THR A 139 19.23 6.04 -21.84
CA THR A 139 20.05 6.37 -23.03
C THR A 139 19.57 7.62 -23.78
N SER A 140 18.39 8.13 -23.44
CA SER A 140 17.83 9.32 -24.09
C SER A 140 18.57 10.60 -23.68
N ALA A 141 18.58 11.62 -24.55
CA ALA A 141 19.27 12.88 -24.29
C ALA A 141 18.50 13.82 -23.35
N PHE A 142 17.17 13.79 -23.41
CA PHE A 142 16.25 14.57 -22.59
C PHE A 142 14.85 13.95 -22.65
N GLY A 143 13.98 14.26 -21.70
CA GLY A 143 12.58 13.84 -21.76
C GLY A 143 11.93 13.70 -20.40
N LEU A 144 10.69 13.19 -20.42
CA LEU A 144 9.97 12.75 -19.24
C LEU A 144 10.55 11.41 -18.79
N PHE A 145 11.07 11.37 -17.57
CA PHE A 145 11.59 10.15 -16.96
C PHE A 145 10.49 9.36 -16.25
N ALA A 146 9.68 10.04 -15.44
CA ALA A 146 8.66 9.40 -14.63
C ALA A 146 7.53 10.38 -14.26
N LYS A 147 6.35 9.84 -13.97
CA LYS A 147 5.18 10.59 -13.50
C LYS A 147 4.56 9.87 -12.32
N GLY A 148 4.31 10.59 -11.23
CA GLY A 148 3.79 9.99 -10.01
C GLY A 148 4.01 10.85 -8.77
N PRO A 149 3.85 10.26 -7.58
CA PRO A 149 3.94 10.99 -6.33
C PRO A 149 5.35 11.53 -6.11
N LYS A 150 5.46 12.82 -5.77
CA LYS A 150 6.76 13.48 -5.49
C LYS A 150 7.63 12.70 -4.50
N THR A 151 7.00 12.09 -3.51
CA THR A 151 7.66 11.29 -2.46
C THR A 151 8.35 10.05 -2.98
N ILE A 152 7.88 9.47 -4.09
CA ILE A 152 8.53 8.36 -4.79
C ILE A 152 9.55 8.90 -5.80
N LEU A 153 9.16 9.91 -6.58
CA LEU A 153 10.02 10.48 -7.64
C LEU A 153 11.32 11.09 -7.11
N LYS A 154 11.37 11.51 -5.84
CA LYS A 154 12.62 11.99 -5.21
C LYS A 154 13.76 10.97 -5.27
N TYR A 155 13.46 9.68 -5.15
CA TYR A 155 14.50 8.64 -5.21
C TYR A 155 15.08 8.53 -6.63
N TYR A 156 14.22 8.63 -7.65
CA TYR A 156 14.68 8.66 -9.04
C TYR A 156 15.44 9.95 -9.37
N PHE A 157 14.98 11.08 -8.84
CA PHE A 157 15.67 12.36 -8.97
C PHE A 157 17.13 12.28 -8.50
N GLU A 158 17.36 11.71 -7.31
CA GLU A 158 18.71 11.51 -6.76
C GLU A 158 19.59 10.60 -7.64
N CYS A 159 19.01 9.52 -8.20
CA CYS A 159 19.72 8.66 -9.16
C CYS A 159 20.12 9.43 -10.43
N LEU A 160 19.20 10.24 -10.98
CA LEU A 160 19.45 11.05 -12.17
C LEU A 160 20.49 12.15 -11.92
N GLU A 161 20.49 12.77 -10.74
CA GLU A 161 21.52 13.75 -10.34
C GLU A 161 22.90 13.10 -10.27
N LYS A 162 23.00 11.94 -9.60
CA LYS A 162 24.24 11.16 -9.51
C LYS A 162 24.78 10.76 -10.89
N ALA A 163 23.89 10.51 -11.85
CA ALA A 163 24.23 10.21 -13.24
C ALA A 163 24.50 11.46 -14.11
N ASN A 164 24.50 12.66 -13.53
CA ASN A 164 24.71 13.96 -14.19
C ASN A 164 23.65 14.35 -15.24
N MET A 165 22.42 13.81 -15.14
CA MET A 165 21.36 14.02 -16.14
C MET A 165 20.60 15.36 -16.03
N SER A 166 20.93 16.17 -15.01
CA SER A 166 20.27 17.45 -14.73
C SER A 166 18.73 17.33 -14.62
N PRO A 167 18.23 16.54 -13.64
CA PRO A 167 16.80 16.34 -13.44
C PRO A 167 16.10 17.60 -12.92
N TYR A 168 14.81 17.71 -13.20
CA TYR A 168 13.94 18.77 -12.69
C TYR A 168 12.50 18.30 -12.60
N TYR A 169 11.75 18.85 -11.64
CA TYR A 169 10.32 18.63 -11.56
C TYR A 169 9.57 19.62 -12.44
N TYR A 170 8.53 19.13 -13.09
CA TYR A 170 7.53 19.95 -13.74
C TYR A 170 6.19 19.66 -13.07
N ASP A 171 5.53 20.74 -12.66
CA ASP A 171 4.27 20.68 -11.96
C ASP A 171 3.24 21.52 -12.73
N ASN A 172 2.36 20.81 -13.45
CA ASN A 172 1.26 21.39 -14.21
C ASN A 172 0.15 21.96 -13.30
N ASN A 173 0.16 21.66 -11.99
CA ASN A 173 -0.91 22.02 -11.05
C ASN A 173 -0.62 23.31 -10.25
N PHE A 174 0.51 23.99 -10.47
CA PHE A 174 0.79 25.30 -9.86
C PHE A 174 -0.35 26.34 -10.05
N GLN A 175 -1.20 26.16 -11.06
CA GLN A 175 -2.37 27.03 -11.30
C GLN A 175 -3.71 26.49 -10.76
N LYS A 176 -3.83 25.20 -10.42
CA LYS A 176 -5.07 24.64 -9.85
C LYS A 176 -5.10 24.63 -8.32
N ASP A 177 -3.93 24.61 -7.68
CA ASP A 177 -3.84 24.51 -6.22
C ASP A 177 -4.14 25.84 -5.50
N GLN A 178 -4.02 26.99 -6.17
CA GLN A 178 -4.39 28.29 -5.57
C GLN A 178 -5.91 28.48 -5.38
N ASP A 179 -6.74 27.73 -6.11
CA ASP A 179 -8.20 27.74 -5.94
C ASP A 179 -8.69 26.65 -4.97
N ALA A 180 -7.91 25.58 -4.76
CA ALA A 180 -8.22 24.49 -3.84
C ALA A 180 -7.82 24.78 -2.37
N GLU A 181 -6.91 25.72 -2.12
CA GLU A 181 -6.51 26.15 -0.77
C GLU A 181 -7.63 26.80 0.06
N LYS A 182 -8.80 27.09 -0.52
CA LYS A 182 -9.92 27.76 0.18
C LYS A 182 -10.99 26.85 0.79
N LYS A 183 -10.88 25.54 0.65
CA LYS A 183 -11.66 24.57 1.43
C LYS A 183 -10.77 23.36 1.68
N GLY A 184 -9.99 23.40 2.77
CA GLY A 184 -9.27 22.21 3.20
C GLY A 184 -10.28 21.07 3.37
N PRO A 185 -10.22 19.98 2.58
CA PRO A 185 -10.92 18.78 2.98
C PRO A 185 -10.42 18.43 4.37
N GLU A 186 -11.30 17.97 5.27
CA GLU A 186 -10.86 17.33 6.52
C GLU A 186 -9.70 16.40 6.16
N ALA A 187 -8.54 16.60 6.80
CA ALA A 187 -7.34 15.88 6.43
C ALA A 187 -7.62 14.38 6.57
N ILE A 188 -7.76 13.70 5.43
CA ILE A 188 -8.13 12.29 5.41
C ILE A 188 -6.97 11.50 6.02
N ASP A 189 -7.21 10.91 7.19
CA ASP A 189 -6.22 10.15 7.95
C ASP A 189 -6.13 8.69 7.45
N PHE A 190 -5.55 8.53 6.27
CA PHE A 190 -5.27 7.21 5.71
C PHE A 190 -4.23 6.45 6.53
N LYS A 191 -4.49 5.17 6.72
CA LYS A 191 -3.61 4.18 7.34
C LYS A 191 -3.31 3.09 6.33
N LEU A 192 -2.26 2.33 6.58
CA LEU A 192 -1.84 1.20 5.77
C LEU A 192 -2.00 -0.09 6.57
N ALA A 193 -2.53 -1.13 5.95
CA ALA A 193 -2.45 -2.51 6.41
C ALA A 193 -1.61 -3.31 5.40
N VAL A 194 -0.66 -4.10 5.88
CA VAL A 194 0.23 -4.96 5.07
C VAL A 194 0.14 -6.39 5.58
N LEU A 195 0.04 -7.35 4.67
CA LEU A 195 0.06 -8.79 4.93
C LEU A 195 0.94 -9.45 3.85
N GLY A 196 2.25 -9.50 4.10
CA GLY A 196 3.23 -9.89 3.08
C GLY A 196 3.18 -8.96 1.87
N GLY A 197 2.98 -9.53 0.67
CA GLY A 197 2.83 -8.79 -0.59
C GLY A 197 1.46 -8.13 -0.80
N ILE A 198 0.51 -8.33 0.11
CA ILE A 198 -0.81 -7.69 0.07
C ILE A 198 -0.79 -6.40 0.89
N TYR A 199 -1.32 -5.31 0.36
CA TYR A 199 -1.52 -4.09 1.13
C TYR A 199 -2.84 -3.38 0.82
N PHE A 200 -3.32 -2.62 1.80
CA PHE A 200 -4.48 -1.75 1.68
C PHE A 200 -4.18 -0.38 2.31
N VAL A 201 -4.34 0.70 1.54
CA VAL A 201 -4.39 2.06 2.08
C VAL A 201 -5.86 2.41 2.31
N GLY A 202 -6.26 2.76 3.52
CA GLY A 202 -7.66 3.09 3.83
C GLY A 202 -7.83 3.91 5.11
N GLU A 203 -8.99 4.54 5.29
CA GLU A 203 -9.25 5.44 6.43
C GLU A 203 -9.43 4.66 7.74
N LYS A 204 -10.09 3.52 7.64
CA LYS A 204 -10.45 2.69 8.80
C LYS A 204 -10.38 1.21 8.46
N PHE A 205 -9.83 0.46 9.40
CA PHE A 205 -9.78 -1.00 9.39
C PHE A 205 -10.72 -1.55 10.46
N THR A 206 -11.50 -2.57 10.15
CA THR A 206 -12.39 -3.23 11.10
C THR A 206 -12.38 -4.73 10.86
N PHE A 207 -12.15 -5.50 11.92
CA PHE A 207 -12.10 -6.96 11.85
C PHE A 207 -13.40 -7.56 12.40
N ILE A 208 -13.93 -8.54 11.68
CA ILE A 208 -15.15 -9.26 12.07
C ILE A 208 -14.86 -10.76 11.98
N ARG A 209 -15.11 -11.49 13.06
CA ARG A 209 -15.07 -12.95 13.08
C ARG A 209 -16.39 -13.50 12.51
N LEU A 210 -16.34 -14.21 11.39
CA LEU A 210 -17.51 -14.65 10.61
C LEU A 210 -18.07 -16.00 11.09
N ASP A 211 -17.25 -16.86 11.67
CA ASP A 211 -17.63 -18.18 12.20
C ASP A 211 -18.35 -18.08 13.55
N LYS A 212 -18.05 -17.05 14.36
CA LYS A 212 -18.86 -16.69 15.53
C LYS A 212 -20.11 -15.92 15.08
N LYS A 213 -21.17 -16.63 14.70
CA LYS A 213 -22.50 -16.01 14.51
C LYS A 213 -22.89 -15.25 15.79
N GLU A 214 -23.14 -13.95 15.67
CA GLU A 214 -23.84 -13.21 16.73
C GLU A 214 -25.17 -13.95 17.04
N PRO A 215 -25.51 -14.19 18.31
CA PRO A 215 -26.85 -14.62 18.64
C PRO A 215 -27.81 -13.52 18.18
N LYS A 216 -28.62 -13.80 17.15
CA LYS A 216 -29.70 -12.92 16.70
C LYS A 216 -30.45 -12.44 17.94
N ARG A 217 -30.33 -11.15 18.28
CA ARG A 217 -31.12 -10.51 19.33
C ARG A 217 -32.59 -10.76 18.98
N ARG A 218 -33.22 -11.74 19.64
CA ARG A 218 -34.67 -11.92 19.62
C ARG A 218 -35.26 -10.67 20.27
N TRP A 219 -35.67 -9.72 19.45
CA TRP A 219 -36.59 -8.67 19.87
C TRP A 219 -37.85 -9.38 20.37
N ARG A 220 -37.99 -9.53 21.69
CA ARG A 220 -39.27 -9.82 22.33
C ARG A 220 -40.13 -8.57 22.16
N TRP A 221 -41.03 -8.60 21.20
CA TRP A 221 -42.19 -7.72 21.19
C TRP A 221 -43.03 -8.05 22.43
N LEU A 222 -42.89 -7.24 23.48
CA LEU A 222 -43.88 -7.17 24.54
C LEU A 222 -45.02 -6.31 23.99
N TRP A 223 -46.10 -6.99 23.60
CA TRP A 223 -47.40 -6.36 23.41
C TRP A 223 -47.94 -5.96 24.78
N PHE A 224 -48.24 -4.68 24.96
CA PHE A 224 -49.18 -4.20 25.97
C PHE A 224 -50.59 -4.23 25.38
#